data_AF-X0XAZ2-F1
#
_entry.id   AF-X0XAZ2-F1
#
_cell.length_a   1.000
_cell.length_b   1.000
_cell.length_c   1.000
_cell.angle_alpha   90.00
_cell.angle_beta   90.00
_cell.angle_gamma   90.00
#
_symmetry.space_group_name_H-M   'P 1'
#
loop_
_entity.id
_entity.type
_entity.pdbx_description
1 polymer ?
#
loop_
_entity_poly.entity_id
_entity_poly.type
_entity_poly.pdbx_seq_one_letter_code
_entity_poly.pdbx_strand_id
1 'polypeptide(L)'
;VKNYYSLEWMVDALDVLEMLFKIDDLNGDVNLTTMIHGVTNAQYLNPFETNLFGGFCMSVQDVMISDERQSKSVVFENTFNAIQSLEILSNEMNVGPVRDLLVDVDALITHVSRNLVETATEIYLLPLQDSSTEKALENTYQALHVLNVLGEPDLNHVKIQNFVEANLNYTNIKNIYFSYKIASLYDLSVQFDIAQTQSLVQSIYSEEFNQFYLTLDKEQIEPSVLGWVFEMARNDEVRLDVTYDNDINLGDYCYLSVELG
;
A
#
# COMPACT_ATOMS: atom_id res chain seq x y z
N VAL A 1 -26.65 11.10 7.57
CA VAL A 1 -25.25 11.26 8.02
C VAL A 1 -24.41 11.25 6.76
N LYS A 2 -23.68 12.32 6.45
CA LYS A 2 -22.75 12.32 5.31
C LYS A 2 -21.54 11.52 5.75
N ASN A 3 -21.44 10.26 5.33
CA ASN A 3 -20.26 9.46 5.59
C ASN A 3 -19.17 9.97 4.65
N TYR A 4 -18.17 10.62 5.23
CA TYR A 4 -16.91 10.93 4.55
C TYR A 4 -16.16 9.61 4.46
N TYR A 5 -16.10 8.98 3.29
CA TYR A 5 -15.31 7.78 3.10
C TYR A 5 -13.89 8.22 2.74
N SER A 6 -12.96 8.05 3.69
CA SER A 6 -11.52 8.18 3.46
C SER A 6 -11.07 7.12 2.44
N LEU A 7 -10.14 7.48 1.55
CA LEU A 7 -9.49 6.52 0.66
C LEU A 7 -8.72 5.45 1.41
N GLU A 8 -8.14 5.79 2.56
CA GLU A 8 -7.48 4.83 3.47
C GLU A 8 -8.46 3.74 3.92
N TRP A 9 -9.61 4.14 4.48
CA TRP A 9 -10.62 3.17 4.94
C TRP A 9 -11.23 2.38 3.78
N MET A 10 -11.33 3.00 2.60
CA MET A 10 -11.82 2.34 1.41
C MET A 10 -10.86 1.23 0.99
N VAL A 11 -9.56 1.52 0.90
CA VAL A 11 -8.57 0.53 0.47
C VAL A 11 -8.43 -0.58 1.50
N ASP A 12 -8.40 -0.26 2.81
CA ASP A 12 -8.35 -1.29 3.86
C ASP A 12 -9.55 -2.25 3.80
N ALA A 13 -10.76 -1.71 3.58
CA ALA A 13 -11.95 -2.52 3.44
C ALA A 13 -11.92 -3.37 2.17
N LEU A 14 -11.46 -2.80 1.05
CA LEU A 14 -11.33 -3.53 -0.22
C LEU A 14 -10.28 -4.64 -0.12
N ASP A 15 -9.12 -4.38 0.47
CA ASP A 15 -8.05 -5.35 0.69
C ASP A 15 -8.55 -6.53 1.53
N VAL A 16 -9.26 -6.27 2.64
CA VAL A 16 -9.84 -7.33 3.47
C VAL A 16 -10.87 -8.14 2.71
N LEU A 17 -11.74 -7.49 1.93
CA LEU A 17 -12.74 -8.20 1.13
C LEU A 17 -12.09 -9.00 -0.01
N GLU A 18 -11.03 -8.49 -0.63
CA GLU A 18 -10.26 -9.21 -1.65
C GLU A 18 -9.62 -10.46 -1.05
N MET A 19 -8.95 -10.32 0.10
CA MET A 19 -8.33 -11.45 0.81
C MET A 19 -9.34 -12.54 1.19
N LEU A 20 -10.58 -12.16 1.49
CA LEU A 20 -11.65 -13.09 1.85
C LEU A 20 -12.44 -13.62 0.64
N PHE A 21 -12.15 -13.14 -0.58
CA PHE A 21 -12.95 -13.40 -1.79
C PHE A 21 -14.42 -12.98 -1.61
N LYS A 22 -14.62 -11.76 -1.11
CA LYS A 22 -15.91 -11.19 -0.67
C LYS A 22 -16.22 -9.82 -1.29
N ILE A 23 -15.50 -9.39 -2.31
CA ILE A 23 -15.80 -8.10 -2.98
C ILE A 23 -17.17 -8.17 -3.66
N ASP A 24 -17.54 -9.33 -4.20
CA ASP A 24 -18.82 -9.57 -4.87
C ASP A 24 -20.02 -9.38 -3.93
N ASP A 25 -19.85 -9.59 -2.62
CA ASP A 25 -20.87 -9.30 -1.61
C ASP A 25 -21.23 -7.79 -1.58
N LEU A 26 -20.36 -6.89 -2.05
CA LEU A 26 -20.67 -5.46 -2.19
C LEU A 26 -21.63 -5.14 -3.33
N ASN A 27 -21.69 -5.97 -4.38
CA ASN A 27 -22.47 -5.68 -5.59
C ASN A 27 -23.99 -5.54 -5.34
N GLY A 28 -24.48 -6.05 -4.20
CA GLY A 28 -25.88 -5.92 -3.79
C GLY A 28 -26.23 -4.57 -3.13
N ASP A 29 -25.28 -3.97 -2.41
CA ASP A 29 -25.51 -2.81 -1.54
C ASP A 29 -24.79 -1.54 -2.00
N VAL A 30 -23.74 -1.68 -2.82
CA VAL A 30 -22.88 -0.58 -3.25
C VAL A 30 -22.70 -0.60 -4.77
N ASN A 31 -22.88 0.56 -5.41
CA ASN A 31 -22.63 0.71 -6.84
C ASN A 31 -21.12 0.93 -7.09
N LEU A 32 -20.42 -0.14 -7.48
CA LEU A 32 -18.97 -0.10 -7.73
C LEU A 32 -18.55 0.91 -8.82
N THR A 33 -19.39 1.14 -9.84
CA THR A 33 -19.16 2.19 -10.85
C THR A 33 -19.11 3.59 -10.21
N THR A 34 -19.98 3.83 -9.23
CA THR A 34 -20.01 5.11 -8.49
C THR A 34 -18.77 5.25 -7.60
N MET A 35 -18.25 4.14 -7.05
CA MET A 35 -16.99 4.14 -6.31
C MET A 35 -15.81 4.49 -7.22
N ILE A 36 -15.69 3.81 -8.38
CA ILE A 36 -14.64 4.13 -9.37
C ILE A 36 -14.69 5.62 -9.73
N HIS A 37 -15.86 6.14 -10.12
CA HIS A 37 -16.00 7.56 -10.44
C HIS A 37 -15.67 8.48 -9.25
N GLY A 38 -16.02 8.07 -8.03
CA GLY A 38 -15.69 8.82 -6.82
C GLY A 38 -14.19 8.92 -6.61
N VAL A 39 -13.47 7.82 -6.76
CA VAL A 39 -12.02 7.76 -6.62
C VAL A 39 -11.33 8.54 -7.74
N THR A 40 -11.73 8.35 -9.00
CA THR A 40 -11.15 9.12 -10.13
C THR A 40 -11.35 10.62 -9.96
N ASN A 41 -12.53 11.03 -9.46
CA ASN A 41 -12.81 12.44 -9.21
C ASN A 41 -11.98 13.04 -8.06
N ALA A 42 -11.46 12.22 -7.13
CA ALA A 42 -10.61 12.71 -6.05
C ALA A 42 -9.21 13.16 -6.53
N GLN A 43 -8.88 13.00 -7.81
CA GLN A 43 -7.65 13.51 -8.38
C GLN A 43 -7.62 15.05 -8.36
N TYR A 44 -6.52 15.60 -7.84
CA TYR A 44 -6.33 17.03 -7.68
C TYR A 44 -5.71 17.66 -8.94
N LEU A 45 -6.54 18.36 -9.71
CA LEU A 45 -6.18 18.90 -11.03
C LEU A 45 -6.07 20.43 -11.07
N ASN A 46 -5.74 21.08 -9.94
CA ASN A 46 -5.49 22.52 -9.92
C ASN A 46 -4.09 22.85 -10.49
N PRO A 47 -3.98 23.47 -11.68
CA PRO A 47 -2.69 23.70 -12.33
C PRO A 47 -1.84 24.77 -11.62
N PHE A 48 -2.42 25.56 -10.72
CA PHE A 48 -1.70 26.61 -10.00
C PHE A 48 -0.89 26.06 -8.81
N GLU A 49 -1.24 24.88 -8.30
CA GLU A 49 -0.53 24.20 -7.20
C GLU A 49 0.34 23.07 -7.74
N THR A 50 1.40 23.47 -8.45
CA THR A 50 2.29 22.55 -9.19
C THR A 50 2.84 21.38 -8.36
N ASN A 51 3.10 21.55 -7.06
CA ASN A 51 3.61 20.46 -6.22
C ASN A 51 2.56 19.37 -5.93
N LEU A 52 1.28 19.70 -6.05
CA LEU A 52 0.15 18.83 -5.67
C LEU A 52 -0.60 18.31 -6.89
N PHE A 53 -0.51 19.03 -8.02
CA PHE A 53 -1.16 18.68 -9.28
C PHE A 53 -0.89 17.22 -9.67
N GLY A 54 -1.97 16.47 -9.89
CA GLY A 54 -1.99 15.06 -10.29
C GLY A 54 -2.10 14.05 -9.16
N GLY A 55 -1.88 14.44 -7.90
CA GLY A 55 -2.08 13.58 -6.73
C GLY A 55 -3.57 13.44 -6.37
N PHE A 56 -3.88 12.69 -5.31
CA PHE A 56 -5.27 12.48 -4.87
C PHE A 56 -5.55 13.08 -3.49
N CYS A 57 -6.75 13.63 -3.35
CA CYS A 57 -7.30 14.08 -2.07
C CYS A 57 -7.66 12.88 -1.18
N MET A 58 -7.84 13.11 0.12
CA MET A 58 -8.13 12.06 1.10
C MET A 58 -9.48 11.37 0.90
N SER A 59 -10.47 12.05 0.31
CA SER A 59 -11.83 11.55 0.19
C SER A 59 -12.42 11.76 -1.20
N VAL A 60 -13.23 10.80 -1.63
CA VAL A 60 -14.04 10.86 -2.86
C VAL A 60 -15.05 12.03 -2.88
N GLN A 61 -15.29 12.67 -1.73
CA GLN A 61 -16.18 13.83 -1.60
C GLN A 61 -15.42 15.17 -1.59
N ASP A 62 -14.08 15.14 -1.59
CA ASP A 62 -13.27 16.37 -1.47
C ASP A 62 -13.38 17.28 -2.71
N VAL A 63 -13.85 16.76 -3.85
CA VAL A 63 -14.26 17.60 -5.00
C VAL A 63 -15.33 18.65 -4.66
N MET A 64 -16.06 18.49 -3.56
CA MET A 64 -17.10 19.43 -3.13
C MET A 64 -16.63 20.50 -2.14
N ILE A 65 -15.36 20.50 -1.74
CA ILE A 65 -14.77 21.51 -0.85
C ILE A 65 -13.85 22.47 -1.62
N SER A 66 -13.53 23.61 -1.04
CA SER A 66 -12.63 24.61 -1.64
C SER A 66 -11.24 24.03 -1.91
N ASP A 67 -10.57 24.49 -2.97
CA ASP A 67 -9.19 24.11 -3.33
C ASP A 67 -8.22 24.19 -2.14
N GLU A 68 -8.30 25.25 -1.32
CA GLU A 68 -7.45 25.42 -0.12
C GLU A 68 -7.59 24.28 0.91
N ARG A 69 -8.73 23.58 0.92
CA ARG A 69 -8.95 22.42 1.78
C ARG A 69 -8.55 21.13 1.10
N GLN A 70 -8.79 21.00 -0.20
CA GLN A 70 -8.35 19.87 -1.00
C GLN A 70 -6.83 19.74 -0.92
N SER A 71 -6.11 20.83 -1.14
CA SER A 71 -4.64 20.86 -1.17
C SER A 71 -3.98 20.37 0.12
N LYS A 72 -4.62 20.59 1.27
CA LYS A 72 -4.14 20.10 2.58
C LYS A 72 -4.26 18.58 2.75
N SER A 73 -5.05 17.94 1.89
CA SER A 73 -5.32 16.50 1.92
C SER A 73 -4.58 15.74 0.82
N VAL A 74 -3.96 16.44 -0.13
CA VAL A 74 -3.15 15.80 -1.17
C VAL A 74 -1.83 15.41 -0.55
N VAL A 75 -1.70 14.14 -0.17
CA VAL A 75 -0.45 13.51 0.27
C VAL A 75 -0.23 12.25 -0.54
N PHE A 76 1.02 11.80 -0.65
CA PHE A 76 1.36 10.68 -1.54
C PHE A 76 0.65 9.37 -1.17
N GLU A 77 0.45 9.13 0.12
CA GLU A 77 -0.30 7.99 0.64
C GLU A 77 -1.73 7.92 0.08
N ASN A 78 -2.41 9.08 -0.06
CA ASN A 78 -3.75 9.11 -0.66
C ASN A 78 -3.72 8.83 -2.16
N THR A 79 -2.64 9.22 -2.85
CA THR A 79 -2.41 8.81 -4.24
C THR A 79 -2.27 7.30 -4.35
N PHE A 80 -1.50 6.67 -3.47
CA PHE A 80 -1.38 5.21 -3.43
C PHE A 80 -2.72 4.53 -3.15
N ASN A 81 -3.43 4.96 -2.09
CA ASN A 81 -4.73 4.39 -1.70
C ASN A 81 -5.78 4.52 -2.81
N ALA A 82 -5.79 5.65 -3.55
CA ALA A 82 -6.65 5.83 -4.71
C ALA A 82 -6.35 4.80 -5.81
N ILE A 83 -5.08 4.63 -6.18
CA ILE A 83 -4.70 3.73 -7.27
C ILE A 83 -4.92 2.28 -6.91
N GLN A 84 -4.60 1.86 -5.68
CA GLN A 84 -4.89 0.51 -5.20
C GLN A 84 -6.41 0.23 -5.19
N SER A 85 -7.21 1.19 -4.71
CA SER A 85 -8.68 1.07 -4.77
C SER A 85 -9.18 0.91 -6.21
N LEU A 86 -8.66 1.70 -7.16
CA LEU A 86 -9.04 1.60 -8.57
C LEU A 86 -8.63 0.27 -9.19
N GLU A 87 -7.45 -0.25 -8.85
CA GLU A 87 -6.96 -1.55 -9.34
C GLU A 87 -7.91 -2.67 -8.91
N ILE A 88 -8.18 -2.78 -7.60
CA ILE A 88 -9.07 -3.81 -7.03
C ILE A 88 -10.46 -3.73 -7.67
N LEU A 89 -11.05 -2.53 -7.70
CA LEU A 89 -12.38 -2.31 -8.29
C LEU A 89 -12.40 -2.62 -9.79
N SER A 90 -11.34 -2.25 -10.52
CA SER A 90 -11.27 -2.48 -11.96
C SER A 90 -11.14 -3.96 -12.31
N ASN A 91 -10.41 -4.72 -11.49
CA ASN A 91 -10.22 -6.15 -11.64
C ASN A 91 -11.53 -6.89 -11.36
N GLU A 92 -12.20 -6.57 -10.25
CA GLU A 92 -13.50 -7.15 -9.89
C GLU A 92 -14.55 -6.90 -10.98
N MET A 93 -14.65 -5.66 -11.46
CA MET A 93 -15.63 -5.29 -12.47
C MET A 93 -15.22 -5.71 -13.89
N ASN A 94 -13.99 -6.16 -14.08
CA ASN A 94 -13.38 -6.48 -15.38
C ASN A 94 -13.57 -5.34 -16.41
N VAL A 95 -13.32 -4.09 -15.99
CA VAL A 95 -13.50 -2.88 -16.82
C VAL A 95 -12.22 -2.42 -17.52
N GLY A 96 -11.15 -3.21 -17.43
CA GLY A 96 -9.84 -2.88 -17.98
C GLY A 96 -8.89 -2.27 -16.93
N PRO A 97 -7.64 -1.96 -17.32
CA PRO A 97 -6.63 -1.43 -16.41
C PRO A 97 -6.95 -0.01 -15.93
N VAL A 98 -6.35 0.40 -14.80
CA VAL A 98 -6.54 1.75 -14.20
C VAL A 98 -6.27 2.87 -15.19
N ARG A 99 -5.28 2.70 -16.09
CA ARG A 99 -4.93 3.70 -17.11
C ARG A 99 -6.04 3.97 -18.14
N ASP A 100 -7.01 3.06 -18.28
CA ASP A 100 -8.16 3.20 -19.18
C ASP A 100 -9.37 3.84 -18.48
N LEU A 101 -9.27 4.09 -17.16
CA LEU A 101 -10.30 4.78 -16.38
C LEU A 101 -10.18 6.31 -16.56
N LEU A 102 -11.07 7.06 -15.90
CA LEU A 102 -11.15 8.53 -15.98
C LEU A 102 -10.05 9.27 -15.20
N VAL A 103 -8.90 8.65 -14.97
CA VAL A 103 -7.74 9.28 -14.31
C VAL A 103 -6.94 10.07 -15.35
N ASP A 104 -6.52 11.29 -15.01
CA ASP A 104 -5.51 12.02 -15.79
C ASP A 104 -4.13 11.40 -15.51
N VAL A 105 -3.77 10.43 -16.34
CA VAL A 105 -2.53 9.64 -16.20
C VAL A 105 -1.29 10.52 -16.32
N ASP A 106 -1.27 11.49 -17.25
CA ASP A 106 -0.13 12.38 -17.44
C ASP A 106 0.11 13.26 -16.20
N ALA A 107 -0.97 13.77 -15.60
CA ALA A 107 -0.89 14.52 -14.34
C ALA A 107 -0.34 13.64 -13.21
N LEU A 108 -0.82 12.40 -13.10
CA LEU A 108 -0.39 11.46 -12.07
C LEU A 108 1.08 11.05 -12.21
N ILE A 109 1.54 10.69 -13.41
CA ILE A 109 2.96 10.40 -13.67
C ILE A 109 3.82 11.60 -13.31
N THR A 110 3.36 12.81 -13.66
CA THR A 110 4.05 14.04 -13.32
C THR A 110 4.13 14.23 -11.81
N HIS A 111 3.06 13.93 -11.07
CA HIS A 111 3.03 13.99 -9.61
C HIS A 111 4.04 13.02 -8.97
N VAL A 112 4.06 11.76 -9.44
CA VAL A 112 5.02 10.75 -8.94
C VAL A 112 6.46 11.17 -9.24
N SER A 113 6.73 11.54 -10.50
CA SER A 113 8.07 11.92 -10.96
C SER A 113 8.66 13.10 -10.19
N ARG A 114 7.83 14.06 -9.76
CA ARG A 114 8.27 15.20 -8.95
C ARG A 114 8.72 14.84 -7.54
N ASN A 115 8.22 13.73 -6.99
CA ASN A 115 8.56 13.26 -5.65
C ASN A 115 9.62 12.16 -5.66
N LEU A 116 10.02 11.67 -6.83
CA LEU A 116 11.14 10.74 -6.99
C LEU A 116 12.47 11.48 -6.85
N VAL A 117 13.37 10.87 -6.08
CA VAL A 117 14.75 11.27 -5.95
C VAL A 117 15.60 10.26 -6.70
N GLU A 118 16.33 10.72 -7.71
CA GLU A 118 17.32 9.93 -8.41
C GLU A 118 18.72 10.50 -8.14
N THR A 119 19.58 9.68 -7.53
CA THR A 119 20.99 9.98 -7.31
C THR A 119 21.85 9.23 -8.35
N ALA A 120 23.17 9.29 -8.18
CA ALA A 120 24.08 8.48 -8.99
C ALA A 120 23.87 6.96 -8.77
N THR A 121 23.43 6.56 -7.58
CA THR A 121 23.39 5.15 -7.15
C THR A 121 22.01 4.64 -6.77
N GLU A 122 21.05 5.52 -6.50
CA GLU A 122 19.76 5.16 -5.88
C GLU A 122 18.58 5.86 -6.56
N ILE A 123 17.42 5.19 -6.55
CA ILE A 123 16.12 5.77 -6.88
C ILE A 123 15.19 5.43 -5.71
N TYR A 124 14.54 6.45 -5.15
CA TYR A 124 13.56 6.31 -4.08
C TYR A 124 12.55 7.46 -4.12
N LEU A 125 11.44 7.31 -3.40
CA LEU A 125 10.47 8.40 -3.23
C LEU A 125 10.72 9.13 -1.90
N LEU A 126 10.76 10.47 -1.98
CA LEU A 126 10.74 11.33 -0.82
C LEU A 126 9.72 12.46 -1.07
N PRO A 127 8.47 12.31 -0.59
CA PRO A 127 7.43 13.30 -0.79
C PRO A 127 7.88 14.69 -0.32
N LEU A 128 7.58 15.72 -1.10
CA LEU A 128 7.91 17.11 -0.74
C LEU A 128 7.28 17.55 0.59
N GLN A 129 6.19 16.89 1.00
CA GLN A 129 5.43 17.18 2.22
C GLN A 129 5.87 16.34 3.43
N ASP A 130 6.56 15.22 3.22
CA ASP A 130 7.05 14.32 4.27
C ASP A 130 8.44 13.80 3.88
N SER A 131 9.47 14.46 4.42
CA SER A 131 10.87 14.11 4.17
C SER A 131 11.42 13.08 5.18
N SER A 132 10.55 12.32 5.85
CA SER A 132 10.99 11.30 6.79
C SER A 132 11.69 10.15 6.06
N THR A 133 12.97 9.97 6.36
CA THR A 133 13.74 8.82 5.86
C THR A 133 13.20 7.49 6.39
N GLU A 134 12.51 7.50 7.55
CA GLU A 134 11.91 6.31 8.14
C GLU A 134 10.78 5.74 7.27
N LYS A 135 10.11 6.59 6.49
CA LYS A 135 9.06 6.21 5.55
C LYS A 135 9.56 6.02 4.12
N ALA A 136 10.85 6.23 3.85
CA ALA A 136 11.35 6.25 2.49
C ALA A 136 11.09 4.93 1.73
N LEU A 137 11.23 3.77 2.38
CA LEU A 137 10.92 2.46 1.76
C LEU A 137 9.43 2.31 1.45
N GLU A 138 8.56 2.65 2.39
CA GLU A 138 7.10 2.61 2.20
C GLU A 138 6.66 3.54 1.06
N ASN A 139 7.10 4.80 1.11
CA ASN A 139 6.88 5.79 0.05
C ASN A 139 7.40 5.30 -1.31
N THR A 140 8.59 4.68 -1.32
CA THR A 140 9.18 4.14 -2.54
C THR A 140 8.33 3.00 -3.10
N TYR A 141 7.93 2.04 -2.26
CA TYR A 141 7.01 0.98 -2.67
C TYR A 141 5.72 1.56 -3.27
N GLN A 142 5.08 2.50 -2.57
CA GLN A 142 3.85 3.14 -3.02
C GLN A 142 3.99 3.76 -4.41
N ALA A 143 5.08 4.49 -4.66
CA ALA A 143 5.32 5.12 -5.95
C ALA A 143 5.59 4.11 -7.07
N LEU A 144 6.41 3.12 -6.77
CA LEU A 144 6.73 2.04 -7.70
C LEU A 144 5.48 1.23 -8.06
N HIS A 145 4.61 0.97 -7.10
CA HIS A 145 3.32 0.33 -7.32
C HIS A 145 2.43 1.16 -8.25
N VAL A 146 2.28 2.46 -7.98
CA VAL A 146 1.51 3.37 -8.84
C VAL A 146 2.03 3.35 -10.28
N LEU A 147 3.35 3.43 -10.48
CA LEU A 147 3.95 3.38 -11.82
C LEU A 147 3.73 2.02 -12.51
N ASN A 148 3.83 0.92 -11.77
CA ASN A 148 3.59 -0.42 -12.29
C ASN A 148 2.13 -0.60 -12.75
N VAL A 149 1.15 -0.18 -11.95
CA VAL A 149 -0.28 -0.24 -12.29
C VAL A 149 -0.61 0.59 -13.54
N LEU A 150 0.05 1.73 -13.70
CA LEU A 150 -0.11 2.57 -14.89
C LEU A 150 0.59 2.00 -16.13
N GLY A 151 1.50 1.03 -15.98
CA GLY A 151 2.32 0.50 -17.07
C GLY A 151 3.31 1.53 -17.63
N GLU A 152 3.93 2.32 -16.75
CA GLU A 152 4.80 3.47 -17.04
C GLU A 152 6.25 3.21 -16.54
N PRO A 153 7.24 4.05 -16.89
CA PRO A 153 8.52 3.62 -17.48
C PRO A 153 9.39 2.71 -16.59
N ASP A 154 10.16 1.88 -17.30
CA ASP A 154 11.24 1.03 -16.79
C ASP A 154 12.29 1.89 -16.04
N LEU A 155 12.12 1.99 -14.73
CA LEU A 155 13.07 2.67 -13.85
C LEU A 155 14.34 1.83 -13.74
N ASN A 156 15.45 2.45 -13.33
CA ASN A 156 16.68 1.69 -13.15
C ASN A 156 16.58 0.76 -11.93
N HIS A 157 16.26 -0.52 -12.17
CA HIS A 157 16.10 -1.54 -11.14
C HIS A 157 17.36 -1.75 -10.30
N VAL A 158 18.56 -1.53 -10.86
CA VAL A 158 19.82 -1.60 -10.09
C VAL A 158 19.87 -0.49 -9.04
N LYS A 159 19.45 0.73 -9.39
CA LYS A 159 19.40 1.83 -8.43
C LYS A 159 18.35 1.62 -7.35
N ILE A 160 17.20 1.03 -7.70
CA ILE A 160 16.15 0.66 -6.74
C ILE A 160 16.68 -0.42 -5.78
N GLN A 161 17.33 -1.47 -6.32
CA GLN A 161 17.93 -2.52 -5.52
C GLN A 161 18.99 -1.97 -4.55
N ASN A 162 19.89 -1.10 -5.02
CA ASN A 162 20.88 -0.46 -4.15
C ASN A 162 20.23 0.29 -2.99
N PHE A 163 19.14 1.03 -3.25
CA PHE A 163 18.40 1.74 -2.21
C PHE A 163 17.80 0.77 -1.18
N VAL A 164 17.18 -0.32 -1.63
CA VAL A 164 16.63 -1.34 -0.73
C VAL A 164 17.73 -1.94 0.13
N GLU A 165 18.82 -2.41 -0.46
CA GLU A 165 19.94 -3.04 0.26
C GLU A 165 20.59 -2.10 1.27
N ALA A 166 20.74 -0.81 0.92
CA ALA A 166 21.32 0.20 1.81
C ALA A 166 20.43 0.53 3.03
N ASN A 167 19.14 0.24 2.96
CA ASN A 167 18.15 0.61 3.99
C ASN A 167 17.54 -0.58 4.73
N LEU A 168 17.97 -1.82 4.45
CA LEU A 168 17.52 -3.01 5.18
C LEU A 168 17.83 -2.89 6.68
N ASN A 169 16.79 -3.02 7.50
CA ASN A 169 16.88 -2.94 8.94
C ASN A 169 16.11 -4.07 9.64
N TYR A 170 16.86 -5.04 10.18
CA TYR A 170 16.32 -6.21 10.89
C TYR A 170 15.84 -5.94 12.33
N THR A 171 15.70 -4.68 12.74
CA THR A 171 15.07 -4.32 14.02
C THR A 171 13.63 -3.80 13.86
N ASN A 172 13.17 -3.61 12.62
CA ASN A 172 11.87 -3.06 12.29
C ASN A 172 11.19 -3.89 11.19
N ILE A 173 10.08 -4.55 11.53
CA ILE A 173 9.43 -5.49 10.60
C ILE A 173 8.79 -4.76 9.40
N LYS A 174 8.35 -3.51 9.57
CA LYS A 174 7.79 -2.68 8.49
C LYS A 174 8.85 -2.41 7.42
N ASN A 175 10.09 -2.17 7.85
CA ASN A 175 11.21 -1.95 6.94
C ASN A 175 11.49 -3.20 6.09
N ILE A 176 11.58 -4.38 6.71
CA ILE A 176 11.75 -5.65 6.00
C ILE A 176 10.59 -5.87 5.02
N TYR A 177 9.35 -5.67 5.48
CA TYR A 177 8.16 -5.89 4.67
C TYR A 177 8.16 -5.02 3.40
N PHE A 178 8.37 -3.70 3.50
CA PHE A 178 8.39 -2.86 2.30
C PHE A 178 9.61 -3.12 1.41
N SER A 179 10.75 -3.52 1.98
CA SER A 179 11.90 -3.98 1.20
C SER A 179 11.54 -5.22 0.38
N TYR A 180 10.86 -6.18 1.00
CA TYR A 180 10.35 -7.40 0.36
C TYR A 180 9.33 -7.08 -0.73
N LYS A 181 8.39 -6.16 -0.49
CA LYS A 181 7.39 -5.73 -1.48
C LYS A 181 8.02 -5.09 -2.71
N ILE A 182 9.02 -4.22 -2.53
CA ILE A 182 9.76 -3.61 -3.66
C ILE A 182 10.53 -4.68 -4.44
N ALA A 183 11.22 -5.58 -3.73
CA ALA A 183 11.97 -6.65 -4.37
C ALA A 183 11.05 -7.56 -5.20
N SER A 184 9.89 -7.92 -4.66
CA SER A 184 8.91 -8.77 -5.34
C SER A 184 8.26 -8.08 -6.54
N LEU A 185 7.99 -6.77 -6.46
CA LEU A 185 7.35 -6.01 -7.54
C LEU A 185 8.18 -6.00 -8.83
N TYR A 186 9.52 -5.98 -8.73
CA TYR A 186 10.43 -5.91 -9.87
C TYR A 186 11.37 -7.11 -10.01
N ASP A 187 11.13 -8.20 -9.28
CA ASP A 187 11.98 -9.40 -9.25
C ASP A 187 13.46 -9.06 -8.96
N LEU A 188 13.69 -8.19 -7.97
CA LEU A 188 15.04 -7.75 -7.57
C LEU A 188 15.75 -8.84 -6.78
N SER A 189 17.06 -9.00 -7.02
CA SER A 189 17.88 -10.02 -6.36
C SER A 189 18.38 -9.61 -4.97
N VAL A 190 17.50 -9.05 -4.12
CA VAL A 190 17.82 -8.62 -2.76
C VAL A 190 18.03 -9.85 -1.86
N GLN A 191 19.15 -9.90 -1.14
CA GLN A 191 19.47 -10.99 -0.22
C GLN A 191 18.95 -10.67 1.19
N PHE A 192 17.82 -11.25 1.58
CA PHE A 192 17.29 -11.15 2.94
C PHE A 192 17.96 -12.17 3.87
N ASP A 193 18.35 -11.72 5.07
CA ASP A 193 18.85 -12.60 6.12
C ASP A 193 17.66 -13.27 6.83
N ILE A 194 17.40 -14.51 6.44
CA ILE A 194 16.29 -15.31 6.95
C ILE A 194 16.40 -15.50 8.46
N ALA A 195 17.60 -15.75 8.99
CA ALA A 195 17.79 -16.01 10.41
C ALA A 195 17.50 -14.75 11.25
N GLN A 196 17.95 -13.57 10.80
CA GLN A 196 17.62 -12.31 11.46
C GLN A 196 16.14 -11.98 11.35
N THR A 197 15.52 -12.24 10.20
CA THR A 197 14.08 -12.01 9.99
C THR A 197 13.23 -12.89 10.91
N GLN A 198 13.51 -14.19 10.99
CA GLN A 198 12.83 -15.11 11.89
C GLN A 198 13.01 -14.73 13.36
N SER A 199 14.25 -14.37 13.75
CA SER A 199 14.55 -13.90 15.10
C SER A 199 13.78 -12.63 15.45
N LEU A 200 13.64 -11.70 14.49
CA LEU A 200 12.84 -10.49 14.67
C LEU A 200 11.39 -10.87 14.93
N VAL A 201 10.74 -11.61 14.02
CA VAL A 201 9.33 -12.02 14.10
C VAL A 201 8.99 -12.67 15.45
N GLN A 202 9.85 -13.58 15.93
CA GLN A 202 9.67 -14.20 17.24
C GLN A 202 9.77 -13.19 18.39
N SER A 203 10.74 -12.28 18.30
CA SER A 203 11.00 -11.29 19.35
C SER A 203 9.90 -10.24 19.49
N ILE A 204 9.30 -9.83 18.36
CA ILE A 204 8.25 -8.82 18.33
C ILE A 204 6.85 -9.37 18.61
N TYR A 205 6.67 -10.69 18.61
CA TYR A 205 5.41 -11.28 19.04
C TYR A 205 5.19 -11.12 20.55
N SER A 206 3.95 -10.86 20.93
CA SER A 206 3.49 -10.81 22.32
C SER A 206 2.45 -11.88 22.57
N GLU A 207 2.81 -12.89 23.36
CA GLU A 207 1.86 -13.91 23.85
C GLU A 207 0.76 -13.30 24.73
N GLU A 208 1.06 -12.22 25.47
CA GLU A 208 0.08 -11.55 26.33
C GLU A 208 -1.07 -10.93 25.52
N PHE A 209 -0.73 -10.27 24.41
CA PHE A 209 -1.70 -9.58 23.57
C PHE A 209 -2.15 -10.41 22.36
N ASN A 210 -1.50 -11.55 22.09
CA ASN A 210 -1.61 -12.31 20.84
C ASN A 210 -1.43 -11.41 19.60
N GLN A 211 -0.51 -10.45 19.69
CA GLN A 211 -0.27 -9.42 18.68
C GLN A 211 1.23 -9.15 18.52
N PHE A 212 1.58 -8.47 17.43
CA PHE A 212 2.95 -8.14 17.08
C PHE A 212 3.25 -6.66 17.33
N TYR A 213 4.45 -6.39 17.84
CA TYR A 213 5.03 -5.06 17.88
C TYR A 213 5.72 -4.71 16.55
N LEU A 214 5.86 -3.41 16.25
CA LEU A 214 6.55 -2.95 15.05
C LEU A 214 8.08 -3.16 15.12
N THR A 215 8.64 -2.99 16.31
CA THR A 215 10.09 -3.01 16.55
C THR A 215 10.44 -3.80 17.81
N LEU A 216 11.73 -4.10 17.98
CA LEU A 216 12.27 -4.80 19.16
C LEU A 216 12.05 -4.05 20.48
N ASP A 217 11.87 -2.73 20.44
CA ASP A 217 11.66 -1.89 21.62
C ASP A 217 10.23 -2.02 22.18
N LYS A 218 9.31 -2.65 21.43
CA LYS A 218 7.94 -2.95 21.84
C LYS A 218 7.12 -1.74 22.27
N GLU A 219 7.37 -0.59 21.65
CA GLU A 219 6.65 0.66 21.95
C GLU A 219 5.28 0.75 21.26
N GLN A 220 5.14 0.15 20.07
CA GLN A 220 3.93 0.21 19.25
C GLN A 220 3.49 -1.18 18.82
N ILE A 221 2.25 -1.54 19.13
CA ILE A 221 1.56 -2.70 18.56
C ILE A 221 1.02 -2.30 17.18
N GLU A 222 1.24 -3.16 16.18
CA GLU A 222 0.78 -2.95 14.81
C GLU A 222 0.05 -4.21 14.30
N PRO A 223 -1.30 -4.20 14.24
CA PRO A 223 -2.08 -5.36 13.81
C PRO A 223 -1.72 -5.85 12.40
N SER A 224 -1.29 -4.95 11.51
CA SER A 224 -0.95 -5.26 10.12
C SER A 224 0.25 -6.21 9.99
N VAL A 225 1.11 -6.28 11.02
CA VAL A 225 2.33 -7.12 11.01
C VAL A 225 2.01 -8.60 10.81
N LEU A 226 0.89 -9.09 11.36
CA LEU A 226 0.50 -10.49 11.15
C LEU A 226 0.32 -10.79 9.66
N GLY A 227 -0.38 -9.91 8.94
CA GLY A 227 -0.58 -10.02 7.49
C GLY A 227 0.75 -9.96 6.74
N TRP A 228 1.63 -9.03 7.10
CA TRP A 228 2.96 -8.90 6.48
C TRP A 228 3.80 -10.15 6.65
N VAL A 229 3.81 -10.75 7.84
CA VAL A 229 4.54 -11.99 8.13
C VAL A 229 3.97 -13.14 7.30
N PHE A 230 2.65 -13.27 7.21
CA PHE A 230 2.03 -14.30 6.37
C PHE A 230 2.35 -14.11 4.88
N GLU A 231 2.30 -12.88 4.38
CA GLU A 231 2.61 -12.59 2.98
C GLU A 231 4.07 -12.93 2.64
N MET A 232 5.00 -12.52 3.51
CA MET A 232 6.42 -12.87 3.35
C MET A 232 6.65 -14.38 3.44
N ALA A 233 6.02 -15.06 4.40
CA ALA A 233 6.21 -16.50 4.59
C ALA A 233 5.57 -17.35 3.48
N ARG A 234 4.41 -16.96 2.95
CA ARG A 234 3.72 -17.67 1.86
C ARG A 234 4.57 -17.76 0.58
N ASN A 235 5.46 -16.78 0.40
CA ASN A 235 6.31 -16.64 -0.76
C ASN A 235 7.77 -17.04 -0.49
N ASP A 236 8.09 -17.51 0.72
CA ASP A 236 9.39 -18.04 1.13
C ASP A 236 9.26 -19.55 1.44
N GLU A 237 10.37 -20.28 1.60
CA GLU A 237 10.36 -21.72 1.95
C GLU A 237 9.79 -22.02 3.35
N VAL A 238 9.33 -20.99 4.08
CA VAL A 238 8.72 -21.08 5.41
C VAL A 238 7.25 -21.45 5.28
N ARG A 239 6.95 -22.75 5.38
CA ARG A 239 5.58 -23.24 5.42
C ARG A 239 4.91 -22.88 6.75
N LEU A 240 3.86 -22.07 6.68
CA LEU A 240 2.92 -21.87 7.77
C LEU A 240 1.69 -22.71 7.50
N ASP A 241 1.43 -23.70 8.35
CA ASP A 241 0.16 -24.42 8.32
C ASP A 241 -0.90 -23.54 8.99
N VAL A 242 -1.79 -22.97 8.18
CA VAL A 242 -2.89 -22.13 8.64
C VAL A 242 -4.20 -22.90 8.50
N THR A 243 -4.86 -23.13 9.63
CA THR A 243 -6.24 -23.64 9.67
C THR A 243 -7.21 -22.49 9.92
N TYR A 244 -8.24 -22.39 9.08
CA TYR A 244 -9.38 -21.49 9.25
C TYR A 244 -10.69 -22.23 8.96
N ASP A 245 -11.80 -21.77 9.54
CA ASP A 245 -13.14 -22.29 9.25
C ASP A 245 -13.60 -21.83 7.87
N ASN A 246 -14.11 -22.75 7.05
CA ASN A 246 -14.45 -22.50 5.64
C ASN A 246 -15.65 -21.55 5.43
N ASP A 247 -16.45 -21.28 6.46
CA ASP A 247 -17.65 -20.43 6.40
C ASP A 247 -17.62 -19.41 7.55
N ILE A 248 -17.09 -18.22 7.30
CA ILE A 248 -17.08 -17.09 8.26
C ILE A 248 -17.97 -15.98 7.69
N ASN A 249 -19.01 -15.58 8.43
CA ASN A 249 -19.85 -14.46 8.01
C ASN A 249 -19.17 -13.11 8.36
N LEU A 250 -19.56 -12.06 7.64
CA LEU A 250 -19.14 -10.71 7.95
C LEU A 250 -19.56 -10.32 9.38
N GLY A 251 -18.58 -10.05 10.25
CA GLY A 251 -18.79 -9.74 11.67
C GLY A 251 -18.55 -10.90 12.65
N ASP A 252 -18.25 -12.10 12.15
CA ASP A 252 -17.79 -13.24 12.96
C ASP A 252 -16.27 -13.19 13.21
N TYR A 253 -15.79 -13.99 14.16
CA TYR A 253 -14.36 -14.11 14.50
C TYR A 253 -13.68 -15.20 13.68
N CYS A 254 -12.52 -14.89 13.10
CA CYS A 254 -11.62 -15.88 12.52
C CYS A 254 -10.55 -16.28 13.54
N TYR A 255 -10.45 -17.56 13.87
CA TYR A 255 -9.35 -18.08 14.69
C TYR A 255 -8.25 -18.61 13.78
N LEU A 256 -7.09 -17.98 13.84
CA LEU A 256 -5.89 -18.40 13.12
C LEU A 256 -4.95 -19.10 14.09
N SER A 257 -4.60 -20.36 13.80
CA SER A 257 -3.47 -21.04 14.43
C SER A 257 -2.31 -21.09 13.45
N VAL A 258 -1.11 -20.75 13.93
CA VAL A 258 0.11 -20.72 13.13
C VAL A 258 1.11 -21.68 13.74
N GLU A 259 1.47 -22.71 13.00
CA GLU A 259 2.63 -23.56 13.33
C GLU A 259 3.81 -23.14 12.45
N LEU A 260 4.94 -22.80 13.09
CA LEU A 260 6.21 -22.54 12.41
C LEU A 260 6.91 -23.88 12.16
N GLY A 261 7.11 -24.22 10.88
CA GLY A 261 7.87 -25.41 10.44
C GLY A 261 9.38 -25.26 10.53
#